data_AF-A0A6N7IRR6-F1
#
_entry.id   AF-A0A6N7IRR6-F1
#
_cell.length_a   1.000
_cell.length_b   1.000
_cell.length_c   1.000
_cell.angle_alpha   90.00
_cell.angle_beta   90.00
_cell.angle_gamma   90.00
#
_symmetry.space_group_name_H-M   'P 1'
#
loop_
_entity.id
_entity.type
_entity.pdbx_description
1 polymer ?
#
loop_
_entity_poly.entity_id
_entity_poly.type
_entity_poly.pdbx_seq_one_letter_code
_entity_poly.pdbx_strand_id
1 'polypeptide(L)' 'MPRDQAIDEKSLSRKYRTNVGRLVRAWKKGLSDMEIAAGTGVDPLTLQQIRSDIEMAHRRLRQARKKESSGERQIMFRLN' A
#
# COMPACT_ATOMS: atom_id res chain seq x y z
N MET A 1 -6.47 -6.78 5.32
CA MET A 1 -5.51 -6.07 4.45
C MET A 1 -5.00 -7.04 3.39
N PRO A 2 -5.02 -6.68 2.09
CA PRO A 2 -4.54 -7.56 1.04
C PRO A 2 -3.08 -7.95 1.33
N ARG A 3 -2.79 -9.24 1.24
CA ARG A 3 -1.51 -9.83 1.55
C ARG A 3 -0.61 -9.73 0.31
N ASP A 4 0.61 -9.24 0.51
CA ASP A 4 1.77 -9.49 -0.37
C ASP A 4 1.87 -8.80 -1.73
N GLN A 5 1.38 -7.57 -1.87
CA GLN A 5 1.94 -6.67 -2.89
C GLN A 5 2.96 -5.73 -2.24
N ALA A 6 4.21 -5.81 -2.72
CA ALA A 6 5.33 -4.99 -2.24
C ALA A 6 5.00 -3.50 -2.43
N ILE A 7 4.48 -2.89 -1.36
CA ILE A 7 4.33 -1.45 -1.24
C ILE A 7 5.72 -0.88 -0.97
N ASP A 8 6.03 0.29 -1.51
CA ASP A 8 7.27 0.98 -1.17
C ASP A 8 7.16 1.61 0.24
N GLU A 9 7.31 0.75 1.25
CA GLU A 9 7.33 1.13 2.66
C GLU A 9 8.44 2.14 2.96
N LYS A 10 9.56 2.11 2.21
CA LYS A 10 10.67 3.05 2.39
C LYS A 10 10.26 4.47 1.99
N SER A 11 9.59 4.62 0.85
CA SER A 11 9.10 5.92 0.41
C SER A 11 8.04 6.50 1.36
N LEU A 12 7.11 5.67 1.84
CA LEU A 12 6.13 6.10 2.84
C LEU A 12 6.80 6.45 4.18
N SER A 13 7.80 5.67 4.61
CA SER A 13 8.54 5.95 5.84
C SER A 13 9.27 7.29 5.78
N ARG A 14 9.83 7.67 4.62
CA ARG A 14 10.40 9.01 4.42
C ARG A 14 9.35 10.11 4.45
N LYS A 15 8.22 9.93 3.77
CA LYS A 15 7.13 10.93 3.70
C LYS A 15 6.59 11.28 5.09
N TYR A 16 6.32 10.27 5.90
CA TYR A 16 5.71 10.43 7.22
C TYR A 16 6.72 10.48 8.37
N ARG A 17 8.03 10.39 8.06
CA ARG A 17 9.13 10.34 9.04
C ARG A 17 8.90 9.29 10.15
N THR A 18 8.24 8.19 9.82
CA THR A 18 7.89 7.12 10.76
C THR A 18 8.18 5.75 10.16
N ASN A 19 8.31 4.73 10.99
CA ASN A 19 8.56 3.37 10.52
C ASN A 19 7.26 2.71 10.06
N VAL A 20 6.91 2.92 8.80
CA VAL A 20 5.66 2.39 8.21
C VAL A 20 5.63 0.86 8.24
N GLY A 21 6.77 0.19 8.08
CA GLY A 21 6.84 -1.27 8.21
C GLY A 21 6.44 -1.78 9.60
N ARG A 22 6.79 -1.06 10.67
CA ARG A 22 6.33 -1.38 12.03
C ARG A 22 4.83 -1.17 12.18
N LEU A 23 4.27 -0.09 11.60
CA LEU A 23 2.83 0.19 11.61
C LEU A 23 2.04 -0.89 10.85
N VAL A 24 2.52 -1.29 9.66
CA VAL A 24 1.91 -2.37 8.87
C VAL A 24 1.93 -3.70 9.63
N ARG A 25 3.02 -4.04 10.32
CA ARG A 25 3.05 -5.23 11.18
C ARG A 25 2.07 -5.13 12.35
N ALA A 26 1.90 -3.95 12.94
CA ALA A 26 0.94 -3.74 14.02
C ALA A 26 -0.52 -3.93 13.53
N TRP A 27 -0.87 -3.34 12.38
CA TRP A 27 -2.16 -3.58 11.74
C TRP A 27 -2.38 -5.05 11.37
N LYS A 28 -1.34 -5.75 10.90
CA LYS A 28 -1.41 -7.21 10.61
C LYS A 28 -1.66 -8.05 11.87
N LYS A 29 -1.26 -7.57 13.04
CA LYS A 29 -1.53 -8.20 14.34
C LYS A 29 -2.94 -7.88 14.87
N GLY A 30 -3.72 -7.05 14.18
CA GLY A 30 -5.08 -6.69 14.58
C GLY A 30 -5.17 -5.46 15.48
N LEU A 31 -4.07 -4.74 15.71
CA LEU A 31 -4.08 -3.51 16.50
C LEU A 31 -4.85 -2.39 15.78
N SER A 32 -5.64 -1.64 16.54
CA SER A 32 -6.34 -0.45 16.10
C SER A 32 -5.40 0.76 15.99
N ASP A 33 -5.84 1.78 15.25
CA ASP A 33 -5.07 3.00 15.06
C ASP A 33 -4.80 3.72 16.41
N MET A 34 -5.74 3.64 17.36
CA MET A 34 -5.57 4.23 18.69
C MET A 34 -4.52 3.48 19.54
N GLU A 35 -4.52 2.14 19.49
CA GLU A 35 -3.51 1.33 20.18
C GLU A 35 -2.11 1.57 19.59
N ILE A 36 -2.04 1.71 18.27
CA ILE A 36 -0.79 2.01 17.57
C ILE A 36 -0.32 3.43 17.90
N ALA A 37 -1.22 4.41 17.91
CA ALA A 37 -0.90 5.77 18.30
C ALA A 37 -0.35 5.83 19.73
N ALA A 38 -1.02 5.16 20.68
CA ALA A 38 -0.57 5.07 22.06
C ALA A 38 0.81 4.40 22.18
N GLY A 39 1.09 3.35 21.40
CA GLY A 39 2.36 2.62 21.45
C GLY A 39 3.52 3.24 20.65
N THR A 40 3.23 4.16 19.73
CA THR A 40 4.24 4.73 18.80
C THR A 40 4.39 6.25 18.89
N GLY A 41 3.44 6.96 19.51
CA GLY A 41 3.39 8.42 19.53
C GLY A 41 3.02 9.05 18.18
N VAL A 42 2.63 8.25 17.19
CA VAL A 42 2.16 8.76 15.90
C VAL A 42 0.72 9.23 16.03
N ASP A 43 0.42 10.40 15.50
CA ASP A 43 -0.94 10.96 15.48
C ASP A 43 -1.92 9.98 14.78
N PRO A 44 -3.09 9.68 15.36
CA PRO A 44 -4.12 8.85 14.74
C PRO A 44 -4.53 9.30 13.32
N LEU A 45 -4.58 10.61 13.07
CA LEU A 45 -4.85 11.16 11.74
C LEU A 45 -3.74 10.81 10.74
N THR A 46 -2.49 10.82 11.20
CA THR A 46 -1.34 10.41 10.38
C THR A 46 -1.42 8.91 10.07
N LEU A 47 -1.85 8.08 11.01
CA LEU A 47 -2.08 6.65 10.79
C LEU A 47 -3.16 6.40 9.73
N GLN A 48 -4.27 7.14 9.78
CA GLN A 48 -5.31 7.08 8.75
C GLN A 48 -4.79 7.47 7.37
N GLN A 49 -3.99 8.54 7.29
CA GLN A 49 -3.41 9.00 6.04
C GLN A 49 -2.45 7.96 5.44
N ILE A 50 -1.59 7.35 6.27
CA ILE A 50 -0.68 6.27 5.85
C ILE A 50 -1.47 5.08 5.30
N ARG A 51 -2.55 4.70 5.99
CA ARG A 51 -3.42 3.59 5.58
C ARG A 51 -4.09 3.85 4.23
N SER A 52 -4.60 5.06 4.03
CA SER A 52 -5.19 5.48 2.74
C SER A 52 -4.16 5.47 1.60
N ASP A 53 -2.95 5.97 1.85
CA ASP A 53 -1.85 5.94 0.87
C ASP A 53 -1.45 4.51 0.48
N ILE A 54 -1.39 3.61 1.46
CA ILE A 54 -1.14 2.17 1.24
C ILE A 54 -2.22 1.56 0.35
N GLU A 55 -3.49 1.82 0.65
CA GLU A 55 -4.63 1.31 -0.12
C GLU A 55 -4.63 1.84 -1.56
N MET A 56 -4.32 3.12 -1.74
CA MET A 56 -4.17 3.73 -3.06
C MET A 56 -2.99 3.14 -3.84
N ALA A 57 -1.85 2.91 -3.18
CA ALA A 57 -0.69 2.27 -3.81
C ALA A 57 -1.04 0.85 -4.31
N HIS A 58 -1.72 0.05 -3.48
CA HIS A 58 -2.23 -1.24 -3.91
C HIS A 58 -3.22 -1.16 -5.07
N ARG A 59 -4.12 -0.16 -5.05
CA ARG A 59 -5.07 0.06 -6.15
C ARG A 59 -4.34 0.35 -7.46
N ARG A 60 -3.31 1.20 -7.44
CA ARG A 60 -2.47 1.52 -8.60
C ARG A 60 -1.71 0.29 -9.12
N LEU A 61 -1.11 -0.50 -8.22
CA LEU A 61 -0.42 -1.74 -8.58
C LEU A 61 -1.37 -2.76 -9.24
N ARG A 62 -2.59 -2.91 -8.73
CA ARG A 62 -3.60 -3.78 -9.36
C ARG A 62 -4.00 -3.29 -10.75
N GLN A 63 -4.17 -1.97 -10.95
CA GLN A 63 -4.50 -1.40 -12.25
C GLN A 63 -3.37 -1.57 -13.28
N ALA A 64 -2.11 -1.35 -12.85
CA ALA A 64 -0.94 -1.54 -13.71
C ALA A 64 -0.83 -2.98 -14.22
N ARG A 65 -1.00 -3.97 -13.33
CA ARG A 65 -1.00 -5.40 -13.72
C ARG A 65 -2.14 -5.74 -14.68
N LYS A 66 -3.34 -5.19 -14.48
CA LYS A 66 -4.48 -5.44 -15.38
C LYS A 66 -4.24 -4.87 -16.78
N LYS A 67 -3.54 -3.73 -16.88
CA LYS A 67 -3.10 -3.16 -18.17
C LYS A 67 -2.06 -4.05 -18.85
N GLU A 68 -1.09 -4.58 -18.11
CA GLU A 68 -0.06 -5.48 -18.63
C GLU A 68 -0.67 -6.77 -19.21
N SER A 69 -1.59 -7.41 -18.50
CA SER A 69 -2.29 -8.62 -18.99
C SER A 69 -3.26 -8.36 -20.15
N SER A 70 -3.65 -7.10 -20.41
CA SER A 70 -4.55 -6.75 -21.51
C SER A 70 -3.82 -6.22 -22.75
N GLY A 71 -2.53 -5.84 -22.62
CA GLY A 71 -1.70 -5.31 -23.71
C GLY A 71 -1.11 -6.37 -24.65
N GLU A 72 -0.95 -7.62 -24.18
CA GLU A 72 -0.33 -8.69 -24.99
C GLU A 72 -1.30 -9.36 -25.99
N ARG A 73 -2.61 -9.13 -25.88
CA ARG A 73 -3.60 -9.71 -26.83
C ARG A 73 -3.91 -8.84 -28.05
N GLN A 74 -3.55 -7.55 -28.05
CA GLN A 74 -3.93 -6.64 -29.14
C GLN A 74 -2.91 -6.61 -30.29
N ILE A 75 -1.66 -7.03 -30.07
CA ILE A 75 -0.59 -7.04 -31.09
C ILE A 75 -0.54 -8.30 -31.97
N MET A 76 -1.49 -9.22 -31.84
CA MET A 76 -1.55 -10.47 -32.62
C MET A 76 -2.66 -10.52 -33.68
N PHE A 77 -3.43 -9.44 -33.88
CA PHE A 77 -4.59 -9.43 -34.81
C PHE A 77 -4.44 -8.49 -36.04
N ARG A 78 -3.22 -8.04 -36.38
CA ARG A 78 -3.00 -7.09 -37.48
C ARG A 78 -1.93 -7.52 -38.49
N LEU A 79 -1.80 -8.83 -38.72
CA LEU A 79 -1.14 -9.40 -39.88
C LEU A 79 -1.93 -10.62 -40.36
N ASN A 80 -2.96 -10.37 -41.17
CA ASN A 80 -3.41 -11.29 -42.21
C ASN A 80 -4.19 -10.49 -43.27
#